data_AF-A0AAD9SDI8-F1
#
_entry.id   AF-A0AAD9SDI8-F1
#
_cell.length_a   1.000
_cell.length_b   1.000
_cell.length_c   1.000
_cell.angle_alpha   90.00
_cell.angle_beta   90.00
_cell.angle_gamma   90.00
#
_symmetry.space_group_name_H-M   'P 1'
#
loop_
_entity.id
_entity.type
_entity.pdbx_description
1 polymer ?
#
loop_
_entity_poly.entity_id
_entity_poly.type
_entity_poly.pdbx_seq_one_letter_code
_entity_poly.pdbx_strand_id
1 'polypeptide(L)'
;MDPRSMIEVRAAHNGMGRGLFATVDIPMGTYILTESPVILLSRSATPFQDFCDALSSIGTKMTEFEDLYCNVRLLNENLAGNIVTQIRSEDPQTPADVQNEDFRKFLKLYAIYHTNASIITKDNKDAGSAVFLTCSRINHSCVPNSYSIWNDKTDRQTIQTGRDIKAGQQIFVNYLGDRGDFMTHEQRLRQTQTHWGFTCNCRACTKPEIADRVRRDMTSLRRSLDQSHQKWPLVDSETRKAIALKAVQYAEELLRLMEESELGGWKVCQTYQDCARYNMYLGNEAEAVSYARRFLDTQEIFFGEDSIDREWIEAIGLRFT
;
A
#
# COMPACT_ATOMS: atom_id res chain seq x y z
N MET A 1 5.30 -20.28 16.71
CA MET A 1 6.13 -20.63 15.53
C MET A 1 6.85 -19.35 15.13
N ASP A 2 8.15 -19.37 14.82
CA ASP A 2 8.85 -18.16 14.35
C ASP A 2 8.20 -17.71 13.04
N PRO A 3 7.64 -16.48 12.93
CA PRO A 3 7.00 -16.01 11.70
C PRO A 3 7.90 -16.14 10.46
N ARG A 4 9.22 -16.03 10.64
CA ARG A 4 10.21 -16.20 9.56
C ARG A 4 10.28 -17.62 9.01
N SER A 5 9.84 -18.62 9.77
CA SER A 5 9.80 -20.02 9.29
C SER A 5 8.72 -20.28 8.23
N MET A 6 7.73 -19.38 8.11
CA MET A 6 6.65 -19.47 7.13
C MET A 6 7.05 -18.94 5.75
N ILE A 7 8.24 -18.35 5.62
CA ILE A 7 8.66 -17.62 4.42
C ILE A 7 10.08 -17.92 3.99
N GLU A 8 10.34 -17.71 2.70
CA GLU A 8 11.68 -17.76 2.13
C GLU A 8 11.79 -16.91 0.88
N VAL A 9 13.03 -16.49 0.59
CA VAL A 9 13.35 -15.70 -0.59
C VAL A 9 13.87 -16.60 -1.69
N ARG A 10 13.17 -16.67 -2.82
CA ARG A 10 13.57 -17.43 -4.01
C ARG A 10 13.60 -16.53 -5.26
N ALA A 11 14.14 -17.02 -6.36
CA ALA A 11 14.02 -16.33 -7.65
C ALA A 11 12.54 -16.24 -8.07
N ALA A 12 12.12 -15.07 -8.54
CA ALA A 12 10.79 -14.83 -9.07
C ALA A 12 10.82 -14.79 -10.61
N HIS A 13 9.69 -15.10 -11.23
CA HIS A 13 9.52 -15.05 -12.67
C HIS A 13 9.22 -13.62 -13.17
N ASN A 14 9.20 -13.42 -14.49
CA ASN A 14 8.74 -12.19 -15.15
C ASN A 14 9.56 -10.91 -14.83
N GLY A 15 10.86 -11.06 -14.56
CA GLY A 15 11.75 -9.91 -14.38
C GLY A 15 11.65 -9.21 -13.01
N MET A 16 10.90 -9.77 -12.06
CA MET A 16 10.75 -9.24 -10.70
C MET A 16 11.89 -9.65 -9.74
N GLY A 17 13.01 -10.18 -10.26
CA GLY A 17 14.18 -10.51 -9.45
C GLY A 17 13.93 -11.64 -8.44
N ARG A 18 14.03 -11.33 -7.15
CA ARG A 18 13.76 -12.27 -6.04
C ARG A 18 12.41 -11.95 -5.42
N GLY A 19 11.68 -12.98 -5.01
CA GLY A 19 10.36 -12.87 -4.39
C GLY A 19 10.34 -13.55 -3.02
N LEU A 20 9.39 -13.15 -2.17
CA LEU A 20 9.07 -13.85 -0.92
C LEU A 20 7.99 -14.91 -1.18
N PHE A 21 8.19 -16.13 -0.70
CA PHE A 21 7.29 -17.27 -0.91
C PHE A 21 6.91 -17.89 0.42
N ALA A 22 5.69 -18.44 0.50
CA ALA A 22 5.23 -19.20 1.65
C ALA A 22 5.82 -20.61 1.66
N THR A 23 6.30 -21.10 2.80
CA THR A 23 6.78 -22.48 3.00
C THR A 23 5.70 -23.44 3.45
N VAL A 24 4.61 -22.89 4.00
CA VAL A 24 3.46 -23.59 4.57
C VAL A 24 2.18 -22.91 4.09
N ASP A 25 1.03 -23.53 4.34
CA ASP A 25 -0.25 -22.85 4.18
C ASP A 25 -0.38 -21.78 5.29
N ILE A 26 -0.63 -20.54 4.90
CA ILE A 26 -0.76 -19.38 5.78
C ILE A 26 -2.20 -18.87 5.68
N PRO A 27 -3.00 -18.95 6.77
CA PRO A 27 -4.36 -18.41 6.80
C PRO A 27 -4.40 -16.89 6.67
N MET A 28 -5.49 -16.35 6.13
CA MET A 28 -5.81 -14.92 6.15
C MET A 28 -5.69 -14.33 7.56
N GLY A 29 -5.27 -13.06 7.66
CA GLY A 29 -5.07 -12.34 8.93
C GLY A 29 -3.75 -12.64 9.65
N THR A 30 -2.96 -13.62 9.19
CA THR A 30 -1.67 -13.96 9.79
C THR A 30 -0.63 -12.86 9.60
N TYR A 31 0.05 -12.46 10.69
CA TYR A 31 1.26 -11.65 10.64
C TYR A 31 2.47 -12.51 10.24
N ILE A 32 3.02 -12.23 9.07
CA ILE A 32 4.09 -13.02 8.45
C ILE A 32 5.46 -12.51 8.86
N LEU A 33 5.61 -11.18 8.93
CA LEU A 33 6.90 -10.53 9.13
C LEU A 33 6.71 -9.20 9.85
N THR A 34 7.61 -8.93 10.79
CA THR A 34 7.82 -7.61 11.38
C THR A 34 9.29 -7.26 11.29
N GLU A 35 9.63 -6.13 10.66
CA GLU A 35 11.00 -5.76 10.33
C GLU A 35 11.28 -4.29 10.65
N SER A 36 12.41 -4.03 11.33
CA SER A 36 12.93 -2.67 11.50
C SER A 36 13.64 -2.22 10.23
N PRO A 37 13.58 -0.93 9.88
CA PRO A 37 14.24 -0.43 8.68
C PRO A 37 15.76 -0.58 8.77
N VAL A 38 16.39 -0.81 7.62
CA VAL A 38 17.85 -0.71 7.47
C VAL A 38 18.28 0.73 7.18
N ILE A 39 17.43 1.49 6.48
CA ILE A 39 17.55 2.93 6.27
C ILE A 39 16.18 3.53 6.53
N LEU A 40 16.12 4.58 7.34
CA LEU A 40 14.92 5.37 7.62
C LEU A 40 15.28 6.84 7.46
N LEU A 41 14.65 7.53 6.50
CA LEU A 41 14.84 8.95 6.25
C LEU A 41 13.54 9.69 6.52
N SER A 42 13.62 10.74 7.33
CA SER A 42 12.52 11.70 7.48
C SER A 42 12.38 12.55 6.22
N ARG A 43 11.22 13.20 6.04
CA ARG A 43 11.11 14.24 5.00
C ARG A 43 12.12 15.36 5.23
N SER A 44 12.81 15.72 4.17
CA SER A 44 13.90 16.71 4.21
C SER A 44 14.02 17.44 2.89
N ALA A 45 14.69 18.59 2.92
CA ALA A 45 15.08 19.35 1.72
C ALA A 45 16.35 18.79 1.07
N THR A 46 17.13 17.97 1.79
CA THR A 46 18.40 17.39 1.34
C THR A 46 18.43 15.85 1.47
N PRO A 47 17.46 15.12 0.90
CA PRO A 47 17.35 13.68 1.11
C PRO A 47 18.54 12.86 0.60
N PHE A 48 19.33 13.34 -0.37
CA PHE A 48 20.57 12.68 -0.76
C PHE A 48 21.64 12.75 0.33
N GLN A 49 21.80 13.90 0.99
CA GLN A 49 22.75 14.01 2.11
C GLN A 49 22.30 13.14 3.29
N ASP A 50 21.01 13.17 3.62
CA ASP A 50 20.46 12.33 4.69
C ASP A 50 20.65 10.84 4.39
N PHE A 51 20.52 10.45 3.11
CA PHE A 51 20.84 9.10 2.66
C PHE A 51 22.31 8.76 2.86
N CYS A 52 23.24 9.64 2.48
CA CYS A 52 24.68 9.44 2.69
C CYS A 52 25.01 9.25 4.18
N ASP A 53 24.42 10.06 5.05
CA ASP A 53 24.62 9.98 6.49
C ASP A 53 24.06 8.67 7.05
N ALA A 54 22.85 8.27 6.65
CA ALA A 54 22.26 7.00 7.05
C ALA A 54 23.05 5.79 6.55
N LEU A 55 23.54 5.85 5.31
CA LEU A 55 24.34 4.80 4.69
C LEU A 55 25.67 4.58 5.44
N SER A 56 26.28 5.64 5.97
CA SER A 56 27.51 5.54 6.79
C SER A 56 27.31 4.69 8.06
N SER A 57 26.06 4.61 8.54
CA SER A 57 25.67 3.89 9.76
C SER A 57 25.14 2.47 9.51
N ILE A 58 25.08 2.01 8.26
CA ILE A 58 24.46 0.71 7.91
C ILE A 58 25.24 -0.51 8.44
N GLY A 59 26.55 -0.35 8.67
CA GLY A 59 27.43 -1.35 9.26
C GLY A 59 27.40 -2.70 8.54
N THR A 60 27.18 -3.78 9.31
CA THR A 60 27.22 -5.17 8.81
C THR A 60 26.12 -5.52 7.81
N LYS A 61 25.09 -4.68 7.67
CA LYS A 61 23.97 -4.89 6.73
C LYS A 61 24.25 -4.41 5.31
N MET A 62 25.41 -3.79 5.05
CA MET A 62 25.75 -3.21 3.73
C MET A 62 25.62 -4.23 2.60
N THR A 63 26.15 -5.44 2.77
CA THR A 63 26.13 -6.47 1.72
C THR A 63 24.70 -6.91 1.39
N GLU A 64 23.83 -7.04 2.38
CA GLU A 64 22.42 -7.38 2.16
C GLU A 64 21.65 -6.24 1.48
N PHE A 65 21.98 -4.99 1.81
CA PHE A 65 21.43 -3.80 1.15
C PHE A 65 21.89 -3.69 -0.31
N GLU A 66 23.18 -3.93 -0.59
CA GLU A 66 23.75 -3.94 -1.95
C GLU A 66 23.12 -5.03 -2.84
N ASP A 67 22.60 -6.12 -2.25
CA ASP A 67 21.89 -7.21 -2.95
C ASP A 67 20.40 -6.90 -3.22
N LEU A 68 19.87 -5.77 -2.73
CA LEU A 68 18.51 -5.35 -3.06
C LEU A 68 18.37 -4.96 -4.54
N TYR A 69 17.13 -5.02 -5.04
CA TYR A 69 16.87 -4.78 -6.45
C TYR A 69 17.15 -3.33 -6.83
N CYS A 70 17.86 -3.11 -7.93
CA CYS A 70 18.13 -1.79 -8.48
C CYS A 70 17.41 -1.64 -9.81
N ASN A 71 16.48 -0.69 -9.92
CA ASN A 71 15.92 -0.31 -11.21
C ASN A 71 17.01 0.42 -12.02
N VAL A 72 17.68 -0.30 -12.92
CA VAL A 72 18.80 0.23 -13.73
C VAL A 72 18.43 1.44 -14.59
N ARG A 73 17.13 1.68 -14.85
CA ARG A 73 16.67 2.88 -15.55
C ARG A 73 17.01 4.16 -14.79
N LEU A 74 17.04 4.10 -13.46
CA LEU A 74 17.43 5.22 -12.59
C LEU A 74 18.90 5.62 -12.75
N LEU A 75 19.74 4.73 -13.29
CA LEU A 75 21.16 4.98 -13.56
C LEU A 75 21.43 5.45 -14.99
N ASN A 76 20.41 5.52 -15.85
CA ASN A 76 20.58 5.97 -17.23
C ASN A 76 20.46 7.50 -17.32
N GLU A 77 21.59 8.17 -17.52
CA GLU A 77 21.70 9.63 -17.59
C GLU A 77 20.86 10.26 -18.71
N ASN A 78 20.51 9.49 -19.74
CA ASN A 78 19.68 9.98 -20.86
C ASN A 78 18.17 9.92 -20.57
N LEU A 79 17.76 9.29 -19.46
CA LEU A 79 16.36 9.23 -19.05
C LEU A 79 16.04 10.36 -18.08
N ALA A 80 14.90 11.01 -18.30
CA ALA A 80 14.37 11.99 -17.35
C ALA A 80 14.10 11.34 -15.99
N GLY A 81 14.48 12.03 -14.91
CA GLY A 81 14.28 11.55 -13.54
C GLY A 81 15.31 10.52 -13.07
N ASN A 82 16.44 10.38 -13.78
CA ASN A 82 17.57 9.57 -13.28
C ASN A 82 18.16 10.17 -11.99
N ILE A 83 18.90 9.35 -11.24
CA ILE A 83 19.41 9.73 -9.92
C ILE A 83 20.34 10.95 -9.98
N VAL A 84 21.16 11.10 -11.02
CA VAL A 84 22.04 12.27 -11.15
C VAL A 84 21.22 13.56 -11.26
N THR A 85 20.13 13.55 -12.03
CA THR A 85 19.24 14.71 -12.12
C THR A 85 18.52 15.01 -10.81
N GLN A 86 18.17 14.00 -10.03
CA GLN A 86 17.55 14.18 -8.72
C GLN A 86 18.54 14.80 -7.72
N ILE A 87 19.77 14.27 -7.63
CA ILE A 87 20.83 14.81 -6.76
C ILE A 87 21.12 16.28 -7.10
N ARG A 88 21.31 16.60 -8.38
CA ARG A 88 21.57 17.98 -8.83
C ARG A 88 20.40 18.94 -8.59
N SER A 89 19.19 18.42 -8.40
CA SER A 89 18.03 19.24 -8.05
C SER A 89 18.04 19.67 -6.59
N GLU A 90 18.67 18.88 -5.70
CA GLU A 90 18.89 19.25 -4.30
C GLU A 90 20.09 20.18 -4.16
N ASP A 91 21.21 19.82 -4.77
CA ASP A 91 22.43 20.63 -4.78
C ASP A 91 23.05 20.69 -6.20
N PRO A 92 22.85 21.80 -6.92
CA PRO A 92 23.43 22.02 -8.25
C PRO A 92 24.97 21.98 -8.28
N GLN A 93 25.63 22.16 -7.13
CA GLN A 93 27.09 22.16 -7.02
C GLN A 93 27.68 20.78 -6.73
N THR A 94 26.85 19.76 -6.46
CA THR A 94 27.33 18.40 -6.19
C THR A 94 28.17 17.90 -7.38
N PRO A 95 29.45 17.53 -7.15
CA PRO A 95 30.33 17.01 -8.20
C PRO A 95 29.80 15.67 -8.71
N ALA A 96 29.00 15.71 -9.78
CA ALA A 96 28.48 14.52 -10.42
C ALA A 96 29.45 14.01 -11.48
N ASP A 97 30.65 13.63 -11.05
CA ASP A 97 31.62 12.97 -11.91
C ASP A 97 31.24 11.50 -12.07
N VAL A 98 30.43 11.23 -13.09
CA VAL A 98 29.97 9.88 -13.44
C VAL A 98 31.10 8.97 -13.95
N GLN A 99 32.32 9.50 -14.14
CA GLN A 99 33.53 8.73 -14.43
C GLN A 99 34.25 8.29 -13.15
N ASN A 100 33.97 8.93 -12.00
CA ASN A 100 34.53 8.54 -10.71
C ASN A 100 33.86 7.25 -10.20
N GLU A 101 34.65 6.21 -9.96
CA GLU A 101 34.14 4.89 -9.55
C GLU A 101 33.41 4.92 -8.19
N ASP A 102 33.92 5.66 -7.21
CA ASP A 102 33.29 5.81 -5.90
C ASP A 102 31.94 6.51 -6.03
N PHE A 103 31.87 7.57 -6.84
CA PHE A 103 30.61 8.27 -7.10
C PHE A 103 29.59 7.36 -7.79
N ARG A 104 30.00 6.55 -8.77
CA ARG A 104 29.13 5.55 -9.42
C ARG A 104 28.61 4.52 -8.42
N LYS A 105 29.42 4.10 -7.45
CA LYS A 105 28.96 3.22 -6.37
C LYS A 105 27.87 3.88 -5.54
N PHE A 106 28.04 5.14 -5.14
CA PHE A 106 27.00 5.90 -4.44
C PHE A 106 25.72 6.06 -5.25
N LEU A 107 25.81 6.37 -6.55
CA LEU A 107 24.65 6.44 -7.44
C LEU A 107 23.85 5.15 -7.45
N LYS A 108 24.55 3.99 -7.52
CA LYS A 108 23.90 2.68 -7.46
C LYS A 108 23.21 2.44 -6.12
N LEU A 109 23.86 2.77 -5.01
CA LEU A 109 23.26 2.61 -3.68
C LEU A 109 22.03 3.50 -3.49
N TYR A 110 22.06 4.73 -4.00
CA TYR A 110 20.91 5.62 -3.93
C TYR A 110 19.79 5.17 -4.89
N ALA A 111 20.11 4.62 -6.06
CA ALA A 111 19.12 3.98 -6.93
C ALA A 111 18.45 2.76 -6.26
N ILE A 112 19.21 1.95 -5.52
CA ILE A 112 18.68 0.86 -4.71
C ILE A 112 17.71 1.42 -3.66
N TYR A 113 18.10 2.47 -2.95
CA TYR A 113 17.22 3.14 -2.00
C TYR A 113 15.89 3.56 -2.65
N HIS A 114 15.95 4.35 -3.72
CA HIS A 114 14.76 4.84 -4.43
C HIS A 114 13.86 3.73 -4.97
N THR A 115 14.44 2.60 -5.37
CA THR A 115 13.66 1.48 -5.91
C THR A 115 12.90 0.72 -4.81
N ASN A 116 13.46 0.65 -3.60
CA ASN A 116 12.97 -0.21 -2.52
C ASN A 116 12.31 0.55 -1.37
N ALA A 117 12.45 1.87 -1.33
CA ALA A 117 11.94 2.70 -0.26
C ALA A 117 10.40 2.69 -0.24
N SER A 118 9.85 2.33 0.92
CA SER A 118 8.43 2.47 1.21
C SER A 118 8.17 3.83 1.84
N ILE A 119 7.05 4.46 1.48
CA ILE A 119 6.60 5.69 2.15
C ILE A 119 6.22 5.35 3.59
N ILE A 120 6.71 6.15 4.53
CA ILE A 120 6.39 6.03 5.94
C ILE A 120 5.41 7.13 6.31
N THR A 121 4.33 6.75 6.97
CA THR A 121 3.33 7.67 7.49
C THR A 121 3.35 7.70 9.01
N LYS A 122 3.13 8.89 9.59
CA LYS A 122 2.92 9.09 11.02
C LYS A 122 1.70 9.99 11.20
N ASP A 123 0.75 9.58 12.03
CA ASP A 123 -0.54 10.28 12.19
C ASP A 123 -1.24 10.56 10.83
N ASN A 124 -1.23 9.57 9.93
CA ASN A 124 -1.75 9.66 8.55
C ASN A 124 -1.10 10.74 7.66
N LYS A 125 0.08 11.24 8.02
CA LYS A 125 0.86 12.19 7.23
C LYS A 125 2.14 11.55 6.75
N ASP A 126 2.56 11.90 5.54
CA ASP A 126 3.86 11.53 4.99
C ASP A 126 4.98 12.04 5.90
N ALA A 127 5.70 11.09 6.52
CA ALA A 127 6.77 11.33 7.48
C ALA A 127 8.16 11.07 6.88
N GLY A 128 8.23 10.45 5.70
CA GLY A 128 9.48 10.11 5.06
C GLY A 128 9.41 8.76 4.35
N SER A 129 10.53 8.04 4.36
CA SER A 129 10.63 6.76 3.65
C SER A 129 11.66 5.83 4.28
N ALA A 130 11.49 4.54 4.06
CA ALA A 130 12.34 3.52 4.66
C ALA A 130 12.59 2.32 3.76
N VAL A 131 13.75 1.71 3.89
CA VAL A 131 14.14 0.46 3.22
C VAL A 131 14.28 -0.65 4.25
N PHE A 132 13.92 -1.86 3.85
CA PHE A 132 13.92 -3.07 4.68
C PHE A 132 14.60 -4.20 3.92
N LEU A 133 15.30 -5.11 4.59
CA LEU A 133 16.06 -6.14 3.87
C LEU A 133 15.17 -7.26 3.34
N THR A 134 14.16 -7.65 4.13
CA THR A 134 13.25 -8.75 3.80
C THR A 134 11.97 -8.25 3.14
N CYS A 135 11.33 -7.19 3.66
CA CYS A 135 10.11 -6.63 3.06
C CYS A 135 10.33 -6.15 1.62
N SER A 136 11.52 -5.64 1.29
CA SER A 136 11.87 -5.22 -0.08
C SER A 136 12.07 -6.39 -1.06
N ARG A 137 11.95 -7.65 -0.60
CA ARG A 137 11.88 -8.85 -1.46
C ARG A 137 10.45 -9.22 -1.87
N ILE A 138 9.43 -8.54 -1.33
CA ILE A 138 8.04 -8.84 -1.62
C ILE A 138 7.66 -8.16 -2.92
N ASN A 139 7.21 -8.93 -3.91
CA ASN A 139 6.90 -8.42 -5.24
C ASN A 139 5.52 -7.75 -5.34
N HIS A 140 5.31 -7.06 -6.46
CA HIS A 140 4.06 -6.41 -6.78
C HIS A 140 2.99 -7.36 -7.33
N SER A 141 1.75 -7.15 -6.90
CA SER A 141 0.56 -7.54 -7.64
C SER A 141 -0.48 -6.41 -7.58
N CYS A 142 -1.19 -6.16 -8.67
CA CYS A 142 -2.33 -5.22 -8.66
C CYS A 142 -3.53 -5.78 -7.87
N VAL A 143 -3.46 -7.05 -7.46
CA VAL A 143 -4.45 -7.73 -6.62
C VAL A 143 -3.68 -8.58 -5.59
N PRO A 144 -3.07 -7.93 -4.58
CA PRO A 144 -2.09 -8.55 -3.69
C PRO A 144 -2.74 -9.49 -2.66
N ASN A 145 -2.05 -10.54 -2.24
CA ASN A 145 -2.52 -11.43 -1.17
C ASN A 145 -2.07 -10.99 0.23
N SER A 146 -1.23 -9.96 0.33
CA SER A 146 -0.77 -9.40 1.60
C SER A 146 -0.71 -7.87 1.59
N TYR A 147 -0.64 -7.31 2.78
CA TYR A 147 -0.59 -5.87 3.03
C TYR A 147 0.66 -5.51 3.82
N SER A 148 1.22 -4.35 3.48
CA SER A 148 2.42 -3.80 4.08
C SER A 148 2.02 -2.58 4.90
N ILE A 149 2.15 -2.66 6.22
CA ILE A 149 1.63 -1.66 7.15
C ILE A 149 2.76 -1.18 8.04
N TRP A 150 2.99 0.13 8.05
CA TRP A 150 3.93 0.76 8.98
C TRP A 150 3.26 0.95 10.34
N ASN A 151 3.90 0.51 11.41
CA ASN A 151 3.47 0.74 12.79
C ASN A 151 4.31 1.87 13.39
N ASP A 152 3.71 3.04 13.56
CA ASP A 152 4.36 4.26 14.07
C ASP A 152 4.69 4.23 15.57
N LYS A 153 4.04 3.36 16.35
CA LYS A 153 4.35 3.14 17.77
C LYS A 153 5.64 2.33 17.96
N THR A 154 5.97 1.46 17.01
CA THR A 154 7.11 0.53 17.11
C THR A 154 8.21 0.77 16.09
N ASP A 155 8.01 1.74 15.19
CA ASP A 155 8.87 2.05 14.04
C ASP A 155 9.27 0.80 13.23
N ARG A 156 8.27 -0.02 12.92
CA ARG A 156 8.45 -1.30 12.21
C ARG A 156 7.46 -1.47 11.08
N GLN A 157 7.92 -2.09 10.00
CA GLN A 157 7.05 -2.58 8.95
C GLN A 157 6.49 -3.93 9.33
N THR A 158 5.19 -4.12 9.11
CA THR A 158 4.50 -5.40 9.29
C THR A 158 3.92 -5.87 7.96
N ILE A 159 4.00 -7.18 7.73
CA ILE A 159 3.38 -7.84 6.58
C ILE A 159 2.30 -8.77 7.10
N GLN A 160 1.07 -8.54 6.66
CA GLN A 160 -0.07 -9.36 7.04
C GLN A 160 -0.73 -9.96 5.80
N THR A 161 -1.15 -11.22 5.88
CA THR A 161 -1.95 -11.85 4.82
C THR A 161 -3.35 -11.25 4.76
N GLY A 162 -3.73 -10.81 3.58
CA GLY A 162 -5.11 -10.41 3.25
C GLY A 162 -5.99 -11.54 2.77
N ARG A 163 -5.41 -12.72 2.52
CA ARG A 163 -6.07 -13.93 2.00
C ARG A 163 -5.27 -15.15 2.44
N ASP A 164 -5.87 -16.33 2.33
CA ASP A 164 -5.12 -17.58 2.46
C ASP A 164 -4.03 -17.67 1.40
N ILE A 165 -2.83 -18.07 1.80
CA ILE A 165 -1.67 -18.29 0.92
C ILE A 165 -1.24 -19.74 1.06
N LYS A 166 -1.21 -20.48 -0.04
CA LYS A 166 -0.78 -21.89 -0.05
C LYS A 166 0.74 -22.01 -0.07
N ALA A 167 1.26 -23.09 0.50
CA ALA A 167 2.68 -23.42 0.42
C ALA A 167 3.19 -23.35 -1.03
N GLY A 168 4.32 -22.69 -1.25
CA GLY A 168 4.93 -22.44 -2.56
C GLY A 168 4.35 -21.24 -3.32
N GLN A 169 3.27 -20.61 -2.87
CA GLN A 169 2.78 -19.36 -3.46
C GLN A 169 3.67 -18.18 -3.05
N GLN A 170 3.78 -17.21 -3.95
CA GLN A 170 4.49 -15.97 -3.69
C GLN A 170 3.60 -15.00 -2.91
N ILE A 171 4.21 -14.26 -1.99
CA ILE A 171 3.60 -13.18 -1.23
C ILE A 171 3.74 -11.90 -2.04
N PHE A 172 2.65 -11.17 -2.20
CA PHE A 172 2.58 -9.94 -2.98
C PHE A 172 1.97 -8.80 -2.19
N VAL A 173 2.48 -7.59 -2.42
CA VAL A 173 1.89 -6.33 -1.96
C VAL A 173 1.59 -5.42 -3.17
N ASN A 174 0.81 -4.35 -2.98
CA ASN A 174 0.52 -3.40 -4.04
C ASN A 174 1.42 -2.15 -3.94
N TYR A 175 2.48 -2.12 -4.73
CA TYR A 175 3.39 -0.95 -4.83
C TYR A 175 2.72 0.36 -5.28
N LEU A 176 1.59 0.28 -5.99
CA LEU A 176 0.88 1.48 -6.48
C LEU A 176 0.06 2.16 -5.38
N GLY A 177 0.07 1.56 -4.19
CA GLY A 177 -0.70 1.98 -3.03
C GLY A 177 -2.17 2.15 -3.38
N ASP A 178 -2.79 3.09 -2.66
CA ASP A 178 -4.22 3.25 -2.70
C ASP A 178 -4.77 3.70 -4.06
N ARG A 179 -3.97 4.45 -4.82
CA ARG A 179 -4.38 4.93 -6.14
C ARG A 179 -4.43 3.79 -7.16
N GLY A 180 -3.64 2.73 -6.97
CA GLY A 180 -3.60 1.56 -7.85
C GLY A 180 -4.92 0.80 -7.97
N ASP A 181 -5.77 0.87 -6.94
CA ASP A 181 -7.08 0.22 -6.95
C ASP A 181 -8.04 0.86 -7.96
N PHE A 182 -7.77 2.09 -8.41
CA PHE A 182 -8.64 2.84 -9.33
C PHE A 182 -7.98 3.12 -10.69
N MET A 183 -6.71 2.75 -10.86
CA MET A 183 -5.96 2.95 -12.11
C MET A 183 -6.39 1.98 -13.20
N THR A 184 -6.40 2.44 -14.45
CA THR A 184 -6.55 1.58 -15.65
C THR A 184 -5.33 0.67 -15.82
N HIS A 185 -5.47 -0.38 -16.61
CA HIS A 185 -4.39 -1.30 -16.93
C HIS A 185 -3.16 -0.57 -17.48
N GLU A 186 -3.36 0.33 -18.45
CA GLU A 186 -2.28 1.12 -19.05
C GLU A 186 -1.55 1.98 -18.00
N GLN A 187 -2.32 2.63 -17.11
CA GLN A 187 -1.74 3.42 -16.03
C GLN A 187 -0.91 2.55 -15.09
N ARG A 188 -1.43 1.38 -14.67
CA ARG A 188 -0.71 0.44 -13.80
C ARG A 188 0.59 -0.04 -14.45
N LEU A 189 0.55 -0.44 -15.72
CA LEU A 189 1.75 -0.89 -16.45
C LEU A 189 2.79 0.21 -16.56
N ARG A 190 2.37 1.42 -16.94
CA ARG A 190 3.26 2.58 -17.03
C ARG A 190 3.95 2.85 -15.69
N GLN A 191 3.21 2.84 -14.59
CA GLN A 191 3.78 3.04 -13.25
C GLN A 191 4.79 1.93 -12.91
N THR A 192 4.45 0.65 -13.12
CA THR A 192 5.36 -0.46 -12.83
C THR A 192 6.65 -0.40 -13.65
N GLN A 193 6.56 -0.01 -14.92
CA GLN A 193 7.72 0.12 -15.80
C GLN A 193 8.58 1.34 -15.45
N THR A 194 7.96 2.48 -15.16
CA THR A 194 8.68 3.73 -14.86
C THR A 194 9.42 3.61 -13.53
N HIS A 195 8.76 3.16 -12.48
CA HIS A 195 9.31 3.20 -11.12
C HIS A 195 10.13 1.96 -10.76
N TRP A 196 9.78 0.78 -11.28
CA TRP A 196 10.45 -0.48 -10.93
C TRP A 196 11.01 -1.27 -12.13
N GLY A 197 10.81 -0.80 -13.37
CA GLY A 197 11.44 -1.39 -14.54
C GLY A 197 10.87 -2.74 -14.99
N PHE A 198 9.71 -3.17 -14.50
CA PHE A 198 9.06 -4.43 -14.91
C PHE A 198 7.66 -4.21 -15.49
N THR A 199 7.14 -5.22 -16.19
CA THR A 199 5.76 -5.25 -16.68
C THR A 199 4.94 -6.21 -15.83
N CYS A 200 3.92 -5.70 -15.14
CA CYS A 200 3.08 -6.53 -14.27
C CYS A 200 2.26 -7.54 -15.09
N ASN A 201 2.32 -8.81 -14.70
CA ASN A 201 1.57 -9.91 -15.31
C ASN A 201 0.66 -10.62 -14.30
N CYS A 202 0.15 -9.90 -13.29
CA CYS A 202 -0.80 -10.46 -12.33
C CYS A 202 -2.17 -10.73 -12.97
N ARG A 203 -3.06 -11.42 -12.26
CA ARG A 203 -4.40 -11.79 -12.76
C ARG A 203 -5.23 -10.62 -13.31
N ALA A 204 -5.07 -9.42 -12.75
CA ALA A 204 -5.74 -8.22 -13.24
C ALA A 204 -5.11 -7.64 -14.52
N CYS A 205 -3.82 -7.85 -14.73
CA CYS A 205 -3.14 -7.41 -15.96
C CYS A 205 -3.26 -8.43 -17.09
N THR A 206 -3.48 -9.71 -16.78
CA THR A 206 -3.78 -10.75 -17.79
C THR A 206 -5.21 -10.70 -18.32
N LYS A 207 -6.13 -10.05 -17.60
CA LYS A 207 -7.55 -9.88 -17.97
C LYS A 207 -8.00 -8.42 -17.78
N PRO A 208 -7.38 -7.46 -18.49
CA PRO A 208 -7.55 -6.04 -18.23
C PRO A 208 -8.99 -5.56 -18.47
N GLU A 209 -9.73 -6.17 -19.39
CA GLU A 209 -11.11 -5.81 -19.71
C GLU A 209 -12.08 -6.02 -18.53
N ILE A 210 -11.92 -7.11 -17.78
CA ILE A 210 -12.70 -7.39 -16.57
C ILE A 210 -12.21 -6.48 -15.45
N ALA A 211 -10.90 -6.44 -15.23
CA ALA A 211 -10.30 -5.72 -14.11
C ALA A 211 -10.51 -4.21 -14.19
N ASP A 212 -10.47 -3.61 -15.38
CA ASP A 212 -10.70 -2.18 -15.57
C ASP A 212 -12.18 -1.81 -15.55
N ARG A 213 -13.09 -2.73 -15.96
CA ARG A 213 -14.53 -2.53 -15.78
C ARG A 213 -14.85 -2.36 -14.30
N VAL A 214 -14.43 -3.32 -13.47
CA VAL A 214 -14.69 -3.25 -12.04
C VAL A 214 -14.10 -1.98 -11.43
N ARG A 215 -12.86 -1.61 -11.78
CA ARG A 215 -12.24 -0.38 -11.25
C ARG A 215 -12.98 0.89 -11.67
N ARG A 216 -13.52 0.96 -12.88
CA ARG A 216 -14.37 2.09 -13.32
C ARG A 216 -15.67 2.16 -12.52
N ASP A 217 -16.32 1.02 -12.31
CA ASP A 217 -17.57 0.94 -11.55
C ASP A 217 -17.33 1.33 -10.09
N MET A 218 -16.27 0.81 -9.47
CA MET A 218 -15.81 1.20 -8.13
C MET A 218 -15.52 2.70 -8.03
N THR A 219 -14.82 3.27 -9.02
CA THR A 219 -14.52 4.71 -9.08
C THR A 219 -15.80 5.54 -9.16
N SER A 220 -16.77 5.10 -9.96
CA SER A 220 -18.06 5.78 -10.09
C SER A 220 -18.85 5.76 -8.79
N LEU A 221 -18.96 4.60 -8.14
CA LEU A 221 -19.67 4.43 -6.88
C LEU A 221 -19.03 5.24 -5.74
N ARG A 222 -17.69 5.18 -5.61
CA ARG A 222 -16.97 6.00 -4.63
C ARG A 222 -17.22 7.49 -4.85
N ARG A 223 -17.17 7.97 -6.09
CA ARG A 223 -17.50 9.37 -6.42
C ARG A 223 -18.93 9.73 -6.04
N SER A 224 -19.89 8.86 -6.28
CA SER A 224 -21.29 9.07 -5.90
C SER A 224 -21.50 9.11 -4.37
N LEU A 225 -20.76 8.31 -3.62
CA LEU A 225 -20.72 8.38 -2.16
C LEU A 225 -20.11 9.69 -1.67
N ASP A 226 -18.95 10.09 -2.20
CA ASP A 226 -18.29 11.34 -1.82
C ASP A 226 -19.21 12.55 -2.04
N GLN A 227 -19.94 12.56 -3.17
CA GLN A 227 -20.97 13.57 -3.44
C GLN A 227 -22.14 13.53 -2.45
N SER A 228 -22.52 12.34 -1.99
CA SER A 228 -23.57 12.16 -0.98
C SER A 228 -23.13 12.72 0.37
N HIS A 229 -21.89 12.46 0.79
CA HIS A 229 -21.30 13.05 2.01
C HIS A 229 -21.21 14.58 1.91
N GLN A 230 -20.76 15.11 0.78
CA GLN A 230 -20.60 16.55 0.58
C GLN A 230 -21.93 17.30 0.65
N LYS A 231 -23.01 16.73 0.08
CA LYS A 231 -24.33 17.36 0.07
C LYS A 231 -25.08 17.21 1.39
N TRP A 232 -24.79 16.15 2.14
CA TRP A 232 -25.50 15.79 3.37
C TRP A 232 -25.77 16.96 4.35
N PRO A 233 -24.79 17.79 4.74
CA PRO A 233 -25.02 18.87 5.69
C PRO A 233 -25.81 20.06 5.11
N LEU A 234 -25.99 20.12 3.79
CA LEU A 234 -26.52 21.30 3.08
C LEU A 234 -28.00 21.20 2.72
N VAL A 235 -28.64 20.07 3.01
CA VAL A 235 -30.00 19.77 2.54
C VAL A 235 -30.97 19.54 3.70
N ASP A 236 -32.27 19.66 3.43
CA ASP A 236 -33.34 19.36 4.38
C ASP A 236 -33.47 17.85 4.69
N SER A 237 -34.30 17.51 5.68
CA SER A 237 -34.44 16.13 6.15
C SER A 237 -35.02 15.17 5.09
N GLU A 238 -35.91 15.63 4.22
CA GLU A 238 -36.53 14.78 3.20
C GLU A 238 -35.50 14.43 2.12
N THR A 239 -34.73 15.43 1.70
CA THR A 239 -33.63 15.26 0.76
C THR A 239 -32.52 14.39 1.36
N ARG A 240 -32.21 14.52 2.66
CA ARG A 240 -31.25 13.62 3.34
C ARG A 240 -31.70 12.17 3.30
N LYS A 241 -32.99 11.89 3.51
CA LYS A 241 -33.53 10.53 3.40
C LYS A 241 -33.35 9.97 1.99
N ALA A 242 -33.63 10.75 0.95
CA ALA A 242 -33.39 10.34 -0.43
C ALA A 242 -31.90 10.10 -0.74
N ILE A 243 -31.00 10.93 -0.19
CA ILE A 243 -29.55 10.73 -0.30
C ILE A 243 -29.14 9.44 0.41
N ALA A 244 -29.59 9.22 1.64
CA ALA A 244 -29.23 8.03 2.43
C ALA A 244 -29.63 6.73 1.71
N LEU A 245 -30.84 6.67 1.15
CA LEU A 245 -31.31 5.50 0.40
C LEU A 245 -30.40 5.16 -0.78
N LYS A 246 -29.95 6.17 -1.54
CA LYS A 246 -29.02 5.97 -2.65
C LYS A 246 -27.61 5.64 -2.16
N ALA A 247 -27.16 6.28 -1.09
CA ALA A 247 -25.82 6.09 -0.55
C ALA A 247 -25.63 4.67 0.00
N VAL A 248 -26.64 4.08 0.66
CA VAL A 248 -26.61 2.66 1.04
C VAL A 248 -26.41 1.78 -0.20
N GLN A 249 -27.21 1.97 -1.25
CA GLN A 249 -27.08 1.20 -2.50
C GLN A 249 -25.69 1.34 -3.13
N TYR A 250 -25.12 2.55 -3.14
CA TYR A 250 -23.78 2.78 -3.68
C TYR A 250 -22.69 2.12 -2.81
N ALA A 251 -22.81 2.18 -1.48
CA ALA A 251 -21.84 1.60 -0.56
C ALA A 251 -21.88 0.07 -0.59
N GLU A 252 -23.05 -0.54 -0.59
CA GLU A 252 -23.21 -1.99 -0.65
C GLU A 252 -22.70 -2.56 -1.99
N GLU A 253 -23.01 -1.92 -3.11
CA GLU A 253 -22.48 -2.33 -4.41
C GLU A 253 -20.96 -2.13 -4.50
N LEU A 254 -20.44 -1.04 -3.95
CA LEU A 254 -18.99 -0.81 -3.89
C LEU A 254 -18.29 -1.89 -3.06
N LEU A 255 -18.87 -2.25 -1.91
CA LEU A 255 -18.36 -3.29 -1.04
C LEU A 255 -18.37 -4.65 -1.75
N ARG A 256 -19.47 -5.00 -2.43
CA ARG A 256 -19.59 -6.23 -3.22
C ARG A 256 -18.50 -6.32 -4.28
N LEU A 257 -18.26 -5.24 -5.04
CA LEU A 257 -17.21 -5.20 -6.05
C LEU A 257 -15.79 -5.31 -5.46
N MET A 258 -15.55 -4.67 -4.32
CA MET A 258 -14.28 -4.78 -3.58
C MET A 258 -14.02 -6.22 -3.16
N GLU A 259 -15.01 -6.89 -2.58
CA GLU A 259 -14.89 -8.28 -2.11
C GLU A 259 -14.70 -9.27 -3.27
N GLU A 260 -15.57 -9.23 -4.29
CA GLU A 260 -15.51 -10.15 -5.43
C GLU A 260 -14.25 -10.01 -6.27
N SER A 261 -13.70 -8.79 -6.35
CA SER A 261 -12.43 -8.54 -7.07
C SER A 261 -11.21 -8.65 -6.17
N GLU A 262 -11.41 -8.87 -4.87
CA GLU A 262 -10.42 -8.88 -3.80
C GLU A 262 -9.54 -7.61 -3.84
N LEU A 263 -10.19 -6.47 -4.05
CA LEU A 263 -9.63 -5.11 -4.10
C LEU A 263 -10.06 -4.31 -2.86
N GLY A 264 -9.38 -3.21 -2.59
CA GLY A 264 -9.75 -2.27 -1.52
C GLY A 264 -8.95 -2.44 -0.23
N GLY A 265 -8.53 -3.66 0.12
CA GLY A 265 -7.73 -3.89 1.33
C GLY A 265 -8.34 -3.25 2.57
N TRP A 266 -7.55 -2.51 3.35
CA TRP A 266 -8.06 -1.83 4.55
C TRP A 266 -9.17 -0.79 4.26
N LYS A 267 -9.33 -0.31 3.02
CA LYS A 267 -10.36 0.68 2.67
C LYS A 267 -11.77 0.11 2.67
N VAL A 268 -11.93 -1.21 2.68
CA VAL A 268 -13.26 -1.80 2.91
C VAL A 268 -13.85 -1.29 4.23
N CYS A 269 -13.00 -0.94 5.22
CA CYS A 269 -13.40 -0.27 6.45
C CYS A 269 -14.16 1.04 6.19
N GLN A 270 -13.68 1.91 5.31
CA GLN A 270 -14.38 3.15 4.99
C GLN A 270 -15.76 2.87 4.39
N THR A 271 -15.85 1.88 3.48
CA THR A 271 -17.14 1.49 2.88
C THR A 271 -18.10 0.90 3.94
N TYR A 272 -17.60 0.12 4.91
CA TYR A 272 -18.41 -0.34 6.05
C TYR A 272 -18.92 0.82 6.90
N GLN A 273 -18.09 1.84 7.17
CA GLN A 273 -18.53 3.05 7.88
C GLN A 273 -19.66 3.76 7.11
N ASP A 274 -19.54 3.86 5.78
CA ASP A 274 -20.58 4.47 4.93
C ASP A 274 -21.89 3.67 5.04
N CYS A 275 -21.83 2.34 4.90
CA CYS A 275 -23.00 1.47 5.07
C CYS A 275 -23.64 1.63 6.45
N ALA A 276 -22.84 1.62 7.52
CA ALA A 276 -23.32 1.74 8.89
C ALA A 276 -23.99 3.10 9.15
N ARG A 277 -23.33 4.20 8.74
CA ARG A 277 -23.82 5.57 8.94
C ARG A 277 -25.17 5.79 8.25
N TYR A 278 -25.30 5.40 6.99
CA TYR A 278 -26.54 5.65 6.25
C TYR A 278 -27.67 4.71 6.67
N ASN A 279 -27.39 3.45 7.00
CA ASN A 279 -28.40 2.55 7.58
C ASN A 279 -28.90 3.04 8.93
N MET A 280 -28.00 3.51 9.81
CA MET A 280 -28.36 4.06 11.11
C MET A 280 -29.29 5.26 10.96
N TYR A 281 -28.99 6.18 10.04
CA TYR A 281 -29.86 7.32 9.76
C TYR A 281 -31.26 6.92 9.26
N LEU A 282 -31.34 5.85 8.45
CA LEU A 282 -32.61 5.33 7.94
C LEU A 282 -33.41 4.54 8.98
N GLY A 283 -32.87 4.31 10.18
CA GLY A 283 -33.48 3.50 11.23
C GLY A 283 -33.25 2.00 11.06
N ASN A 284 -32.37 1.57 10.15
CA ASN A 284 -32.00 0.18 9.92
C ASN A 284 -30.90 -0.25 10.91
N GLU A 285 -31.20 -0.22 12.21
CA GLU A 285 -30.20 -0.38 13.28
C GLU A 285 -29.47 -1.74 13.22
N ALA A 286 -30.19 -2.83 12.93
CA ALA A 286 -29.58 -4.16 12.83
C ALA A 286 -28.50 -4.24 11.74
N GLU A 287 -28.77 -3.65 10.56
CA GLU A 287 -27.80 -3.59 9.47
C GLU A 287 -26.63 -2.65 9.81
N ALA A 288 -26.92 -1.52 10.44
CA ALA A 288 -25.87 -0.60 10.89
C ALA A 288 -24.90 -1.30 11.85
N VAL A 289 -25.42 -2.06 12.82
CA VAL A 289 -24.62 -2.86 13.77
C VAL A 289 -23.81 -3.92 13.04
N SER A 290 -24.41 -4.63 12.09
CA SER A 290 -23.72 -5.64 11.27
C SER A 290 -22.50 -5.06 10.57
N TYR A 291 -22.65 -3.94 9.86
CA TYR A 291 -21.53 -3.26 9.19
C TYR A 291 -20.50 -2.70 10.17
N ALA A 292 -20.92 -2.16 11.31
CA ALA A 292 -20.00 -1.69 12.34
C ALA A 292 -19.16 -2.82 12.94
N ARG A 293 -19.72 -4.02 13.15
CA ARG A 293 -18.94 -5.20 13.57
C ARG A 293 -17.92 -5.60 12.51
N ARG A 294 -18.32 -5.67 11.24
CA ARG A 294 -17.41 -5.98 10.12
C ARG A 294 -16.28 -4.97 9.99
N PHE A 295 -16.55 -3.69 10.26
CA PHE A 295 -15.50 -2.66 10.36
C PHE A 295 -14.50 -2.99 11.46
N LEU A 296 -14.98 -3.30 12.68
CA LEU A 296 -14.13 -3.58 13.83
C LEU A 296 -13.25 -4.82 13.58
N ASP A 297 -13.86 -5.91 13.10
CA ASP A 297 -13.15 -7.15 12.77
C ASP A 297 -12.06 -6.89 11.73
N THR A 298 -12.38 -6.07 10.72
CA THR A 298 -11.41 -5.72 9.67
C THR A 298 -10.30 -4.82 10.23
N GLN A 299 -10.61 -3.80 11.04
CA GLN A 299 -9.58 -2.95 11.66
C GLN A 299 -8.68 -3.71 12.61
N GLU A 300 -9.22 -4.64 13.39
CA GLU A 300 -8.43 -5.51 14.27
C GLU A 300 -7.44 -6.33 13.46
N ILE A 301 -7.87 -6.89 12.33
CA ILE A 301 -6.96 -7.55 11.38
C ILE A 301 -5.85 -6.56 10.98
N PHE A 302 -6.17 -5.42 10.37
CA PHE A 302 -5.13 -4.56 9.77
C PHE A 302 -4.25 -3.80 10.78
N PHE A 303 -4.78 -3.35 11.91
CA PHE A 303 -4.12 -2.39 12.80
C PHE A 303 -3.90 -2.91 14.22
N GLY A 304 -4.41 -4.11 14.53
CA GLY A 304 -4.42 -4.69 15.87
C GLY A 304 -5.45 -4.03 16.79
N GLU A 305 -5.73 -4.68 17.93
CA GLU A 305 -6.78 -4.27 18.88
C GLU A 305 -6.56 -2.84 19.43
N ASP A 306 -5.31 -2.46 19.69
CA ASP A 306 -4.92 -1.17 20.29
C ASP A 306 -5.04 0.05 19.36
N SER A 307 -5.48 -0.15 18.12
CA SER A 307 -5.53 0.90 17.09
C SER A 307 -6.89 1.00 16.40
N ILE A 308 -7.92 0.37 16.96
CA ILE A 308 -9.27 0.36 16.40
C ILE A 308 -9.95 1.72 16.64
N ASP A 309 -10.39 2.39 15.58
CA ASP A 309 -11.19 3.60 15.66
C ASP A 309 -12.66 3.28 16.03
N ARG A 310 -13.04 3.59 17.27
CA ARG A 310 -14.42 3.44 17.78
C ARG A 310 -15.18 4.76 17.86
N GLU A 311 -14.53 5.91 17.70
CA GLU A 311 -15.13 7.22 17.93
C GLU A 311 -16.31 7.48 16.99
N TRP A 312 -16.19 7.05 15.72
CA TRP A 312 -17.25 7.22 14.73
C TRP A 312 -18.51 6.40 15.05
N ILE A 313 -18.37 5.26 15.73
CA ILE A 313 -19.49 4.37 16.11
C ILE A 313 -20.35 5.06 17.16
N GLU A 314 -19.68 5.65 18.17
CA GLU A 314 -20.34 6.44 19.21
C GLU A 314 -21.00 7.69 18.60
N ALA A 315 -20.33 8.35 17.65
CA ALA A 315 -20.85 9.54 16.99
C ALA A 315 -22.14 9.31 16.19
N ILE A 316 -22.37 8.08 15.69
CA ILE A 316 -23.64 7.72 15.02
C ILE A 316 -24.68 7.13 15.99
N GLY A 317 -24.38 7.08 17.30
CA GLY A 317 -25.29 6.62 18.35
C GLY A 317 -25.47 5.10 18.41
N LEU A 318 -24.58 4.33 17.79
CA LEU A 318 -24.71 2.88 17.66
C LEU A 318 -24.19 2.18 18.93
N ARG A 319 -24.96 1.22 19.45
CA ARG A 319 -24.59 0.41 20.63
C ARG A 319 -24.48 -1.06 20.26
N PHE A 320 -23.35 -1.68 20.58
CA PHE A 320 -23.22 -3.14 20.53
C PHE A 320 -23.91 -3.72 21.75
N THR A 321 -25.05 -4.39 21.54
CA THR A 321 -25.66 -5.24 22.56
C THR A 321 -24.99 -6.60 22.63
#